data_AF-A0A7X4CI32-F1
#
_entry.id   AF-A0A7X4CI32-F1
#
_cell.length_a   1.000
_cell.length_b   1.000
_cell.length_c   1.000
_cell.angle_alpha   90.00
_cell.angle_beta   90.00
_cell.angle_gamma   90.00
#
_symmetry.space_group_name_H-M   'P 1'
#
loop_
_entity.id
_entity.type
_entity.pdbx_description
1 polymer ?
#
loop_
_entity_poly.entity_id
_entity_poly.type
_entity_poly.pdbx_seq_one_letter_code
_entity_poly.pdbx_strand_id
1 'polypeptide(L)'
;MHEARVETATSDGYLRPPLQNFFMERYEAAYANEIGAFVHVVETGTAPPVSGHDGLMALVLAEAANVSVAESRAVAIEEVLG
;
A
#
# COMPACT_ATOMS: atom_id res chain seq x y z
N MET A 1 14.95 -4.42 -2.29
CA MET A 1 14.85 -2.95 -2.18
C MET A 1 15.05 -2.62 -0.70
N HIS A 2 16.07 -1.84 -0.33
CA HIS A 2 16.44 -1.60 1.08
C HIS A 2 15.41 -0.69 1.78
N GLU A 3 15.13 -0.93 3.08
CA GLU A 3 14.10 -0.22 3.85
C GLU A 3 14.36 1.30 3.97
N ALA A 4 15.61 1.73 3.86
CA ALA A 4 15.97 3.13 3.73
C ALA A 4 17.08 3.30 2.68
N ARG A 5 17.11 4.47 2.04
CA ARG A 5 18.24 4.93 1.20
C ARG A 5 19.36 5.59 2.03
N VAL A 6 19.30 5.45 3.35
CA VAL A 6 20.31 6.00 4.25
C VAL A 6 21.48 5.02 4.31
N GLU A 7 22.65 5.52 3.97
CA GLU A 7 23.92 4.81 4.05
C GLU A 7 24.80 5.55 5.06
N THR A 8 25.26 4.81 6.07
CA THR A 8 26.09 5.37 7.13
C THR A 8 27.54 4.93 6.90
N ALA A 9 28.44 5.88 6.71
CA ALA A 9 29.87 5.61 6.55
C ALA A 9 30.58 5.68 7.91
N THR A 10 31.30 4.61 8.26
CA THR A 10 32.17 4.54 9.45
C THR A 10 33.61 4.19 9.04
N SER A 11 34.54 4.16 10.00
CA SER A 11 35.90 3.66 9.76
C SER A 11 35.95 2.21 9.27
N ASP A 12 34.88 1.46 9.50
CA ASP A 12 34.78 0.03 9.18
C ASP A 12 34.04 -0.25 7.86
N GLY A 13 33.58 0.80 7.15
CA GLY A 13 32.93 0.70 5.86
C GLY A 13 31.56 1.38 5.77
N TYR A 14 30.74 0.95 4.80
CA TYR A 14 29.39 1.48 4.56
C TYR A 14 28.34 0.52 5.11
N LEU A 15 27.57 0.97 6.08
CA LEU A 15 26.46 0.23 6.67
C LEU A 15 25.15 0.60 5.97
N ARG A 16 24.43 -0.41 5.51
CA ARG A 16 23.06 -0.29 5.00
C ARG A 16 22.13 -1.12 5.89
N PRO A 17 20.91 -0.63 6.18
CA PRO A 17 19.92 -1.42 6.89
C PRO A 17 19.67 -2.75 6.17
N PRO A 18 19.51 -3.87 6.90
CA PRO A 18 19.25 -5.16 6.25
C PRO A 18 17.98 -5.10 5.41
N LEU A 19 17.98 -5.84 4.30
CA LEU A 19 16.75 -6.15 3.59
C LEU A 19 15.89 -6.99 4.52
N GLN A 20 14.78 -6.47 5.03
CA GLN A 20 13.78 -7.34 5.65
C GLN A 20 13.20 -8.21 4.55
N ASN A 21 13.52 -9.49 4.60
CA ASN A 21 13.27 -10.42 3.50
C ASN A 21 11.81 -10.84 3.42
N PHE A 22 11.01 -10.54 4.44
CA PHE A 22 9.61 -10.95 4.53
C PHE A 22 8.67 -9.76 4.67
N PHE A 23 7.72 -9.68 3.74
CA PHE A 23 6.64 -8.69 3.73
C PHE A 23 5.87 -8.64 5.05
N MET A 24 5.69 -9.79 5.71
CA MET A 24 5.01 -9.87 7.01
C MET A 24 5.78 -9.15 8.13
N GLU A 25 7.10 -9.29 8.18
CA GLU A 25 7.95 -8.58 9.16
C GLU A 25 7.96 -7.08 8.87
N ARG A 26 8.00 -6.72 7.58
CA ARG A 26 7.96 -5.32 7.13
C ARG A 26 6.68 -4.59 7.52
N TYR A 27 5.54 -5.28 7.56
CA TYR A 27 4.22 -4.70 7.76
C TYR A 27 3.50 -5.16 9.03
N GLU A 28 4.20 -5.81 9.96
CA GLU A 28 3.64 -6.29 11.23
C GLU A 28 2.83 -5.20 11.95
N ALA A 29 3.43 -4.02 12.12
CA ALA A 29 2.75 -2.88 12.76
C ALA A 29 1.52 -2.41 11.98
N ALA A 30 1.55 -2.47 10.65
CA ALA A 30 0.40 -2.07 9.82
C ALA A 30 -0.76 -3.05 10.00
N TYR A 31 -0.50 -4.36 9.99
CA TYR A 31 -1.52 -5.38 10.23
C TYR A 31 -2.12 -5.30 11.64
N ALA A 32 -1.29 -5.08 12.66
CA ALA A 32 -1.77 -4.89 14.02
C ALA A 32 -2.71 -3.66 14.12
N ASN A 33 -2.33 -2.55 13.48
CA ASN A 33 -3.15 -1.34 13.45
C ASN A 33 -4.45 -1.53 12.65
N GLU A 34 -4.42 -2.24 11.53
CA GLU A 34 -5.60 -2.54 10.71
C GLU A 34 -6.64 -3.38 11.49
N ILE A 35 -6.18 -4.44 12.17
CA ILE A 35 -7.03 -5.27 13.02
C ILE A 35 -7.59 -4.46 14.19
N GLY A 36 -6.77 -3.63 14.83
CA GLY A 36 -7.22 -2.74 15.91
C GLY A 36 -8.29 -1.75 15.46
N ALA A 37 -8.12 -1.14 14.29
CA ALA A 37 -9.10 -0.23 13.70
C ALA A 37 -10.42 -0.96 13.38
N PHE A 38 -10.35 -2.19 12.85
CA PHE A 38 -11.54 -3.00 12.59
C PHE A 38 -12.32 -3.30 13.87
N VAL A 39 -11.65 -3.77 14.93
CA VAL A 39 -12.31 -4.05 16.22
C VAL A 39 -12.97 -2.79 16.77
N HIS A 40 -12.27 -1.65 16.75
CA HIS A 40 -12.81 -0.38 17.22
C HIS A 40 -14.10 0.03 16.50
N VAL A 41 -14.12 -0.10 15.17
CA VAL A 41 -15.31 0.18 14.33
C VAL A 41 -16.47 -0.73 14.72
N VAL A 42 -16.21 -2.03 14.91
CA VAL A 42 -17.25 -3.00 15.30
C VAL A 42 -17.82 -2.70 16.69
N GLU A 43 -16.97 -2.34 17.65
CA GLU A 43 -17.39 -2.05 19.04
C GLU A 43 -18.16 -0.73 19.16
N THR A 44 -17.75 0.29 18.41
CA THR A 44 -18.28 1.66 18.55
C THR A 44 -19.34 2.02 17.53
N GLY A 45 -19.48 1.24 16.45
CA GLY A 45 -20.34 1.58 15.31
C GLY A 45 -19.90 2.84 14.56
N THR A 46 -18.65 3.27 14.73
CA THR A 46 -18.08 4.41 14.00
C THR A 46 -17.83 4.06 12.54
N ALA A 47 -17.68 5.06 11.67
CA ALA A 47 -17.37 4.82 10.27
C ALA A 47 -15.93 4.26 10.14
N PRO A 48 -15.70 3.22 9.32
CA PRO A 48 -14.36 2.73 9.08
C PRO A 48 -13.52 3.77 8.32
N PRO A 49 -12.19 3.79 8.53
CA PRO A 49 -11.30 4.72 7.84
C PRO A 49 -11.20 4.44 6.33
N VAL A 50 -11.60 3.24 5.90
CA VAL A 50 -11.72 2.82 4.51
C VAL A 50 -13.06 2.13 4.30
N SER A 51 -13.71 2.43 3.19
CA SER A 51 -15.03 1.95 2.83
C SER A 51 -14.98 1.01 1.62
N GLY A 52 -16.12 0.39 1.29
CA GLY A 52 -16.23 -0.40 0.05
C GLY A 52 -16.00 0.43 -1.22
N HIS A 53 -16.28 1.74 -1.20
CA HIS A 53 -16.00 2.63 -2.31
C HIS A 53 -14.50 2.76 -2.56
N ASP A 54 -13.68 2.86 -1.51
CA ASP A 54 -12.23 2.96 -1.63
C ASP A 54 -11.65 1.68 -2.27
N GLY A 55 -12.19 0.51 -1.89
CA GLY A 55 -11.85 -0.77 -2.51
C GLY A 55 -12.25 -0.85 -3.99
N LEU A 56 -13.45 -0.39 -4.34
CA LEU A 56 -13.91 -0.32 -5.72
C LEU A 56 -13.00 0.58 -6.57
N MET A 57 -12.69 1.78 -6.07
CA MET A 57 -11.85 2.72 -6.81
C MET A 57 -10.42 2.22 -6.97
N ALA A 58 -9.87 1.47 -6.00
CA ALA A 58 -8.58 0.82 -6.15
C ALA A 58 -8.58 -0.18 -7.34
N LEU A 59 -9.66 -0.95 -7.52
CA LEU A 59 -9.80 -1.86 -8.66
C LEU A 59 -9.96 -1.10 -9.98
N VAL A 60 -10.75 -0.02 -10.00
CA VAL A 60 -10.93 0.82 -11.18
C VAL A 60 -9.59 1.42 -11.63
N LEU A 61 -8.78 1.91 -10.71
CA LEU A 61 -7.45 2.45 -11.02
C LEU A 61 -6.52 1.37 -11.57
N ALA A 62 -6.54 0.16 -10.99
CA ALA A 62 -5.74 -0.96 -11.48
C ALA A 62 -6.15 -1.35 -12.91
N GLU A 63 -7.44 -1.39 -13.20
CA GLU A 63 -7.94 -1.73 -14.54
C GLU A 63 -7.66 -0.62 -15.57
N ALA A 64 -7.85 0.65 -15.21
CA ALA A 64 -7.47 1.77 -16.06
C ALA A 64 -5.97 1.75 -16.40
N ALA A 65 -5.12 1.37 -15.45
CA ALA A 65 -3.68 1.19 -15.69
C ALA A 65 -3.39 0.02 -16.64
N ASN A 66 -4.12 -1.11 -16.53
CA ASN A 66 -4.00 -2.22 -17.46
C ASN A 66 -4.35 -1.81 -18.89
N VAL A 67 -5.47 -1.11 -19.09
CA VAL A 67 -5.88 -0.59 -20.40
C VAL A 67 -4.86 0.42 -20.92
N SER A 68 -4.37 1.32 -20.07
CA SER A 68 -3.38 2.33 -20.44
C SER A 68 -2.09 1.70 -20.99
N VAL A 69 -1.59 0.66 -20.33
CA VAL A 69 -0.39 -0.08 -20.78
C VAL A 69 -0.66 -0.78 -22.11
N ALA A 70 -1.83 -1.40 -22.28
CA ALA A 70 -2.20 -2.10 -23.51
C ALA A 70 -2.34 -1.15 -24.72
N GLU A 71 -2.93 0.03 -24.50
CA GLU A 71 -3.25 0.98 -25.56
C GLU A 71 -2.24 2.12 -25.73
N SER A 72 -1.21 2.17 -24.87
CA SER A 72 -0.18 3.23 -24.86
C SER A 72 -0.77 4.65 -24.82
N ARG A 73 -1.86 4.84 -24.06
CA ARG A 73 -2.51 6.14 -23.86
C ARG A 73 -2.97 6.32 -22.42
N ALA A 74 -3.26 7.56 -22.04
CA ALA A 74 -3.98 7.82 -20.80
C ALA A 74 -5.44 7.33 -20.91
N VAL A 75 -5.95 6.76 -19.82
CA VAL A 75 -7.32 6.23 -19.70
C VAL A 75 -7.99 6.93 -18.53
N ALA A 76 -9.14 7.54 -18.76
CA ALA A 76 -9.93 8.17 -17.70
C ALA A 76 -10.69 7.09 -16.91
N ILE A 77 -10.89 7.29 -15.61
CA ILE A 77 -11.55 6.29 -14.75
C ILE A 77 -13.02 6.06 -15.15
N GLU A 78 -13.64 7.07 -15.75
CA GLU A 78 -15.00 7.01 -16.29
C GLU A 78 -15.13 5.99 -17.43
N GLU A 79 -14.04 5.70 -18.17
CA GLU A 79 -14.04 4.68 -19.22
C GLU A 79 -14.17 3.25 -18.64
N VAL A 80 -13.79 3.05 -17.39
CA VAL A 80 -13.83 1.76 -16.68
C VAL A 80 -15.09 1.63 -15.80
N LEU A 81 -15.56 2.74 -15.24
CA LEU A 81 -16.73 2.77 -14.35
C LEU A 81 -18.07 2.54 -15.08
N GLY A 82 -18.14 2.84 -16.38
CA GLY A 82 -19.35 2.69 -17.20
C GLY A 82 -20.33 3.85 -17.05
#